data_AF-A0A497JBN5-F1
#
_entry.id   AF-A0A497JBN5-F1
#
_cell.length_a   1.000
_cell.length_b   1.000
_cell.length_c   1.000
_cell.angle_alpha   90.00
_cell.angle_beta   90.00
_cell.angle_gamma   90.00
#
_symmetry.space_group_name_H-M   'P 1'
#
loop_
_entity.id
_entity.type
_entity.pdbx_description
1 polymer ?
#
loop_
_entity_poly.entity_id
_entity_poly.type
_entity_poly.pdbx_seq_one_letter_code
_entity_poly.pdbx_strand_id
1 'polypeptide(L)'
;MKGKKVFPLQDKITLDRKIFEALASETRVSILKSLDERPKTIAELSRELSFSKSSLHEHLSKMLEVGLVEKQEYSKWVYYKLTDKGKSILHPHERLKILVLLSFSFLSLIGSIFEYLRVGEIDHLAYKAPRTTALGKEEAFEVAKTAKTYSYAKPFALLIVSIILLYFAYRIWKKSRNYKCWRPKIEQST
;
A
#
# COMPACT_ATOMS: atom_id res chain seq x y z
N MET A 1 29.75 -14.53 -22.74
CA MET A 1 28.55 -14.09 -23.50
C MET A 1 27.41 -13.86 -22.51
N LYS A 2 26.96 -12.59 -22.31
CA LYS A 2 25.90 -12.23 -21.34
C LYS A 2 24.54 -12.63 -21.90
N GLY A 3 23.92 -13.67 -21.32
CA GLY A 3 22.56 -14.09 -21.64
C GLY A 3 21.56 -12.97 -21.31
N LYS A 4 20.81 -12.52 -22.31
CA LYS A 4 19.67 -11.61 -22.15
C LYS A 4 18.63 -12.31 -21.26
N LYS A 5 18.36 -11.78 -20.07
CA LYS A 5 17.19 -12.18 -19.28
C LYS A 5 15.96 -11.60 -19.95
N VAL A 6 15.30 -12.42 -20.76
CA VAL A 6 13.95 -12.16 -21.23
C VAL A 6 13.04 -12.29 -20.00
N PHE A 7 12.44 -11.18 -19.56
CA PHE A 7 11.40 -11.20 -18.54
C PHE A 7 10.10 -11.66 -19.22
N PRO A 8 9.56 -12.86 -18.93
CA PRO A 8 8.26 -13.23 -19.45
C PRO A 8 7.19 -12.39 -18.73
N LEU A 9 6.53 -11.51 -19.48
CA LEU A 9 5.31 -10.83 -19.07
C LEU A 9 4.13 -11.80 -19.18
N GLN A 10 4.06 -12.77 -18.29
CA GLN A 10 2.87 -13.60 -18.11
C GLN A 10 2.58 -13.74 -16.61
N ASP A 11 1.76 -12.82 -16.08
CA ASP A 11 0.96 -13.04 -14.86
C ASP A 11 -0.15 -14.06 -15.16
N LYS A 12 0.22 -15.26 -15.61
CA LYS A 12 -0.62 -16.44 -15.37
C LYS A 12 -0.26 -16.91 -13.98
N ILE A 13 -1.13 -16.61 -13.02
CA ILE A 13 -1.23 -17.41 -11.80
C ILE A 13 -1.68 -18.80 -12.26
N THR A 14 -0.77 -19.61 -12.81
CA THR A 14 -0.95 -21.06 -12.82
C THR A 14 -0.79 -21.46 -11.36
N LEU A 15 -1.87 -21.31 -10.61
CA LEU A 15 -1.96 -21.69 -9.22
C LEU A 15 -1.92 -23.21 -9.20
N ASP A 16 -0.70 -23.74 -9.13
CA ASP A 16 -0.43 -25.16 -9.09
C ASP A 16 -1.33 -25.78 -8.02
N ARG A 17 -2.00 -26.92 -8.31
CA ARG A 17 -2.95 -27.55 -7.38
C ARG A 17 -2.34 -27.71 -5.97
N LYS A 18 -1.04 -27.98 -5.93
CA LYS A 18 -0.22 -28.10 -4.72
C LYS A 18 -0.15 -26.81 -3.89
N ILE A 19 -0.14 -25.64 -4.53
CA ILE A 19 -0.15 -24.33 -3.86
C ILE A 19 -1.52 -24.10 -3.19
N PHE A 20 -2.61 -24.39 -3.90
CA PHE A 20 -3.95 -24.27 -3.35
C PHE A 20 -4.16 -25.24 -2.19
N GLU A 21 -3.70 -26.48 -2.34
CA GLU A 21 -3.71 -27.49 -1.29
C GLU A 21 -2.87 -27.05 -0.08
N ALA A 22 -1.68 -26.46 -0.31
CA ALA A 22 -0.87 -25.87 0.74
C ALA A 22 -1.54 -24.67 1.43
N LEU A 23 -2.48 -23.97 0.78
CA LEU A 23 -3.21 -22.84 1.36
C LEU A 23 -4.56 -23.21 1.96
N ALA A 24 -5.13 -24.35 1.58
CA ALA A 24 -6.43 -24.81 2.08
C ALA A 24 -6.43 -25.15 3.58
N SER A 25 -5.26 -25.23 4.22
CA SER A 25 -5.16 -25.43 5.67
C SER A 25 -5.09 -24.10 6.40
N GLU A 26 -6.05 -23.89 7.31
CA GLU A 26 -6.11 -22.74 8.20
C GLU A 26 -4.81 -22.54 9.00
N THR A 27 -4.20 -23.64 9.47
CA THR A 27 -2.91 -23.60 10.18
C THR A 27 -1.80 -23.01 9.31
N ARG A 28 -1.69 -23.45 8.05
CA ARG A 28 -0.65 -22.94 7.13
C ARG A 28 -0.88 -21.48 6.78
N VAL A 29 -2.13 -21.06 6.61
CA VAL A 29 -2.47 -19.64 6.41
C VAL A 29 -2.10 -18.80 7.63
N SER A 30 -2.34 -19.29 8.84
CA SER A 30 -1.95 -18.61 10.08
C SER A 30 -0.43 -18.47 10.20
N ILE A 31 0.34 -19.51 9.82
CA ILE A 31 1.80 -19.43 9.75
C ILE A 31 2.25 -18.38 8.72
N LEU A 32 1.65 -18.36 7.52
CA LEU A 32 1.97 -17.37 6.49
C LEU A 32 1.70 -15.94 6.97
N LYS A 33 0.57 -15.69 7.62
CA LYS A 33 0.22 -14.38 8.21
C LYS A 33 1.23 -13.96 9.26
N SER A 34 1.63 -14.87 10.15
CA SER A 34 2.63 -14.61 11.16
C SER A 34 4.01 -14.28 10.55
N LEU A 35 4.41 -14.99 9.48
CA LEU A 35 5.66 -14.75 8.75
C LEU A 35 5.65 -13.50 7.86
N ASP A 36 4.48 -12.97 7.52
CA ASP A 36 4.32 -11.73 6.74
C ASP A 36 4.70 -10.49 7.57
N GLU A 37 4.50 -10.53 8.88
CA GLU A 37 4.90 -9.45 9.79
C GLU A 37 6.42 -9.33 9.89
N ARG A 38 7.09 -10.46 10.13
CA ARG A 38 8.55 -10.56 10.25
C ARG A 38 9.03 -12.00 10.02
N PRO A 39 10.30 -12.20 9.64
CA PRO A 39 10.92 -13.53 9.71
C PRO A 39 10.93 -14.04 11.16
N LYS A 40 10.51 -15.29 11.36
CA LYS A 40 10.40 -15.94 12.68
C LYS A 40 11.05 -17.32 12.66
N THR A 41 11.54 -17.77 13.81
CA THR A 41 12.02 -19.13 14.05
C THR A 41 10.85 -20.09 14.37
N ILE A 42 11.08 -21.40 14.29
CA ILE A 42 10.07 -22.41 14.69
C ILE A 42 9.66 -22.23 16.17
N ALA A 43 10.61 -21.88 17.04
CA ALA A 43 10.33 -21.66 18.46
C ALA A 43 9.45 -20.42 18.69
N GLU A 44 9.66 -19.35 17.93
CA GLU A 44 8.79 -18.16 17.99
C GLU A 44 7.39 -18.46 17.45
N LEU A 45 7.29 -19.13 16.30
CA LEU A 45 6.01 -19.53 15.71
C LEU A 45 5.22 -20.46 16.64
N SER A 46 5.90 -21.40 17.30
CA SER A 46 5.29 -22.33 18.26
C SER A 46 4.68 -21.60 19.46
N ARG A 47 5.38 -20.59 19.99
CA ARG A 47 4.87 -19.77 21.10
C ARG A 47 3.71 -18.88 20.70
N GLU A 48 3.74 -18.34 19.47
CA GLU A 48 2.72 -17.39 19.00
C GLU A 48 1.42 -18.09 18.56
N LEU A 49 1.53 -19.21 17.86
CA LEU A 49 0.38 -19.92 17.28
C LEU A 49 -0.07 -21.12 18.13
N SER A 50 0.60 -21.38 19.26
CA SER A 50 0.30 -22.51 20.17
C SER A 50 0.34 -23.90 19.49
N PHE A 51 1.15 -24.06 18.45
CA PHE A 51 1.37 -25.34 17.78
C PHE A 51 2.64 -26.03 18.26
N SER A 52 2.66 -27.36 18.19
CA SER A 52 3.86 -28.14 18.49
C SER A 52 4.97 -27.86 17.47
N LYS A 53 6.23 -27.93 17.91
CA LYS A 53 7.39 -27.70 17.03
C LYS A 53 7.48 -28.73 15.89
N SER A 54 7.07 -29.97 16.13
CA SER A 54 7.03 -31.03 15.13
C SER A 54 5.98 -30.77 14.05
N SER A 55 4.75 -30.39 14.45
CA SER A 55 3.69 -30.04 13.49
C SER A 55 4.07 -28.83 12.64
N LEU A 56 4.69 -27.81 13.25
CA LEU A 56 5.18 -26.65 12.50
C LEU A 56 6.28 -27.02 11.50
N HIS A 57 7.20 -27.90 11.88
CA HIS A 57 8.25 -28.37 10.97
C HIS A 57 7.64 -29.08 9.74
N GLU A 58 6.65 -29.95 9.95
CA GLU A 58 5.95 -30.63 8.85
C GLU A 58 5.25 -29.64 7.90
N HIS A 59 4.50 -28.69 8.47
CA HIS A 59 3.81 -27.66 7.69
C HIS A 59 4.79 -26.76 6.91
N LEU A 60 5.87 -26.33 7.56
CA LEU A 60 6.90 -25.51 6.92
C LEU A 60 7.63 -26.26 5.81
N SER A 61 7.91 -27.56 5.99
CA SER A 61 8.54 -28.39 4.95
C SER A 61 7.67 -28.45 3.69
N LYS A 62 6.38 -28.71 3.85
CA LYS A 62 5.42 -28.70 2.72
C LYS A 62 5.36 -27.34 2.02
N MET A 63 5.45 -26.25 2.78
CA MET A 63 5.42 -24.88 2.26
C MET A 63 6.75 -24.45 1.59
N LEU A 64 7.87 -25.02 2.03
CA LEU A 64 9.18 -24.87 1.38
C LEU A 64 9.20 -25.58 0.02
N GLU A 65 8.64 -26.79 -0.06
CA GLU A 65 8.56 -27.58 -1.31
C GLU A 65 7.78 -26.85 -2.41
N VAL A 66 6.68 -26.18 -2.06
CA VAL A 66 5.90 -25.37 -3.01
C VAL A 66 6.47 -23.96 -3.22
N GLY A 67 7.53 -23.58 -2.50
CA GLY A 67 8.22 -22.30 -2.63
C GLY A 67 7.44 -21.10 -2.10
N LEU A 68 6.51 -21.30 -1.14
CA LEU A 68 5.79 -20.21 -0.47
C LEU A 68 6.63 -19.58 0.65
N VAL A 69 7.49 -20.37 1.28
CA VAL A 69 8.39 -19.95 2.35
C VAL A 69 9.81 -20.30 1.95
N GLU A 70 10.78 -19.57 2.47
CA GLU A 70 12.21 -19.85 2.35
C GLU A 70 12.86 -19.84 3.73
N LYS A 71 13.88 -20.69 3.91
CA LYS A 71 14.67 -20.74 5.14
C LYS A 71 15.92 -19.88 5.00
N GLN A 72 16.27 -19.18 6.07
CA GLN A 72 17.48 -18.38 6.18
C GLN A 72 18.21 -18.73 7.47
N GLU A 73 19.40 -19.30 7.32
CA GLU A 73 20.22 -19.77 8.43
C GLU A 73 21.12 -18.61 8.90
N TYR A 74 21.05 -18.32 10.19
CA TYR A 74 21.83 -17.28 10.86
C TYR A 74 22.60 -17.93 12.01
N SER A 75 23.79 -18.46 11.71
CA SER A 75 24.66 -19.16 12.67
C SER A 75 23.87 -20.26 13.41
N LYS A 76 23.53 -20.04 14.69
CA LYS A 76 22.81 -21.00 15.54
C LYS A 76 21.31 -21.12 15.23
N TRP A 77 20.70 -20.16 14.55
CA TRP A 77 19.24 -20.05 14.42
C TRP A 77 18.78 -20.12 12.97
N VAL A 78 17.71 -20.88 12.72
CA VAL A 78 17.05 -20.94 11.40
C VAL A 78 15.78 -20.12 11.44
N TYR A 79 15.74 -19.08 10.60
CA TYR A 79 14.58 -18.23 10.42
C TYR A 79 13.84 -18.62 9.14
N TYR A 80 12.52 -18.56 9.19
CA TYR A 80 11.66 -18.74 8.03
C TYR A 80 11.16 -17.36 7.60
N LYS A 81 11.14 -17.10 6.29
CA LYS A 81 10.57 -15.87 5.72
C LYS A 81 9.69 -16.21 4.53
N LEU A 82 8.71 -15.34 4.29
CA LEU A 82 7.77 -15.47 3.19
C LEU A 82 8.43 -15.08 1.86
N THR A 83 8.32 -15.93 0.83
CA THR A 83 8.85 -15.63 -0.51
C THR A 83 8.00 -14.59 -1.23
N ASP A 84 8.51 -14.02 -2.33
CA ASP A 84 7.71 -13.12 -3.18
C ASP A 84 6.42 -13.79 -3.69
N LYS A 85 6.47 -15.11 -3.97
CA LYS A 85 5.30 -15.92 -4.32
C LYS A 85 4.30 -16.00 -3.16
N GLY A 86 4.77 -16.38 -1.96
CA GLY A 86 3.93 -16.44 -0.77
C GLY A 86 3.23 -15.11 -0.45
N LYS A 87 3.95 -14.00 -0.60
CA LYS A 87 3.40 -12.64 -0.43
C LYS A 87 2.31 -12.31 -1.43
N SER A 88 2.53 -12.63 -2.71
CA SER A 88 1.56 -12.34 -3.76
C SER A 88 0.23 -13.06 -3.56
N ILE A 89 0.24 -14.23 -2.92
CA ILE A 89 -0.96 -15.03 -2.67
C ILE A 89 -1.66 -14.63 -1.37
N LEU A 90 -0.91 -14.25 -0.34
CA LEU A 90 -1.50 -13.78 0.92
C LEU A 90 -2.14 -12.39 0.77
N HIS A 91 -1.54 -11.53 -0.06
CA HIS A 91 -1.99 -10.14 -0.27
C HIS A 91 -2.30 -9.85 -1.76
N PRO A 92 -3.37 -10.45 -2.33
CA PRO A 92 -3.80 -10.06 -3.67
C PRO A 92 -4.28 -8.59 -3.69
N HIS A 93 -4.81 -8.09 -2.57
CA HIS A 93 -5.42 -6.76 -2.48
C HIS A 93 -4.46 -5.61 -2.16
N GLU A 94 -3.26 -5.82 -1.61
CA GLU A 94 -2.38 -4.68 -1.25
C GLU A 94 -1.86 -3.92 -2.48
N ARG A 95 -1.62 -4.63 -3.60
CA ARG A 95 -1.21 -4.00 -4.86
C ARG A 95 -2.34 -3.17 -5.48
N LEU A 96 -3.57 -3.69 -5.44
CA LEU A 96 -4.76 -2.97 -5.89
C LEU A 96 -5.07 -1.78 -5.00
N LYS A 97 -4.89 -1.90 -3.68
CA LYS A 97 -5.10 -0.79 -2.75
C LYS A 97 -4.17 0.39 -3.06
N ILE A 98 -2.90 0.14 -3.35
CA ILE A 98 -1.94 1.19 -3.75
C ILE A 98 -2.35 1.82 -5.09
N LEU A 99 -2.72 1.00 -6.08
CA LEU A 99 -3.14 1.49 -7.40
C LEU A 99 -4.41 2.35 -7.30
N VAL A 100 -5.41 1.91 -6.53
CA VAL A 100 -6.66 2.64 -6.31
C VAL A 100 -6.39 3.96 -5.58
N LEU A 101 -5.54 3.96 -4.55
CA LEU A 101 -5.13 5.18 -3.86
C LEU A 101 -4.41 6.16 -4.82
N LEU A 102 -3.55 5.65 -5.70
CA LEU A 102 -2.84 6.45 -6.70
C LEU A 102 -3.81 7.05 -7.74
N SER A 103 -4.77 6.26 -8.22
CA SER A 103 -5.82 6.73 -9.13
C SER A 103 -6.68 7.83 -8.50
N PHE A 104 -7.05 7.69 -7.22
CA PHE A 104 -7.79 8.71 -6.47
C PHE A 104 -7.00 10.02 -6.32
N SER A 105 -5.70 9.95 -6.03
CA SER A 105 -4.84 11.14 -6.00
C SER A 105 -4.76 11.82 -7.37
N PHE A 106 -4.70 11.05 -8.46
CA PHE A 106 -4.63 11.58 -9.82
C PHE A 106 -5.95 12.25 -10.24
N LEU A 107 -7.08 11.62 -9.93
CA LEU A 107 -8.42 12.19 -10.15
C LEU A 107 -8.64 13.49 -9.37
N SER A 108 -8.15 13.55 -8.12
CA SER A 108 -8.19 14.78 -7.30
C SER A 108 -7.37 15.91 -7.93
N LEU A 109 -6.18 15.62 -8.45
CA LEU A 109 -5.34 16.62 -9.12
C LEU A 109 -5.95 17.12 -10.43
N ILE A 110 -6.49 16.21 -11.26
CA ILE A 110 -7.17 16.57 -12.51
C ILE A 110 -8.41 17.42 -12.21
N GLY A 111 -9.21 17.03 -11.21
CA GLY A 111 -10.38 17.78 -10.76
C GLY A 111 -10.02 19.18 -10.27
N SER A 112 -8.96 19.30 -9.46
CA SER A 112 -8.46 20.60 -8.98
C SER A 112 -7.98 21.50 -10.13
N ILE A 113 -7.28 20.96 -11.12
CA ILE A 113 -6.82 21.72 -12.29
C ILE A 113 -8.01 22.18 -13.13
N PHE A 114 -9.00 21.31 -13.34
CA PHE A 114 -10.20 21.66 -14.11
C PHE A 114 -11.03 22.76 -13.42
N GLU A 115 -11.21 22.68 -12.10
CA GLU A 115 -11.92 23.72 -11.34
C GLU A 115 -11.14 25.04 -11.33
N TYR A 116 -9.80 25.01 -11.26
CA TYR A 116 -8.96 26.21 -11.37
C TYR A 116 -9.10 26.91 -12.73
N LEU A 117 -9.12 26.14 -13.83
CA LEU A 117 -9.31 26.70 -15.18
C LEU A 117 -10.71 27.31 -15.35
N ARG A 118 -11.76 26.71 -14.77
CA ARG A 118 -13.12 27.28 -14.80
C ARG A 118 -13.26 28.57 -13.99
N VAL A 119 -12.58 28.68 -12.85
CA VAL A 119 -12.61 29.89 -12.00
C VAL A 119 -11.99 31.09 -12.72
N GLY A 120 -10.92 30.87 -13.50
CA GLY A 120 -10.30 31.92 -14.31
C GLY A 120 -11.24 32.53 -15.36
N GLU A 121 -12.22 31.77 -15.86
CA GLU A 121 -13.20 32.25 -16.85
C GLU A 121 -14.35 33.03 -16.19
N ILE A 122 -14.75 32.65 -14.96
CA ILE A 122 -15.78 33.36 -14.17
C ILE A 122 -15.27 34.71 -13.64
N ASP A 123 -14.00 34.80 -13.27
CA ASP A 123 -13.37 36.06 -12.84
C ASP A 123 -13.41 37.15 -13.93
N HIS A 124 -13.29 36.77 -15.21
CA HIS A 124 -13.38 37.70 -16.34
C HIS A 124 -14.80 38.27 -16.53
N LEU A 125 -15.83 37.48 -16.28
CA LEU A 125 -17.24 37.91 -16.40
C LEU A 125 -17.65 38.79 -15.21
N ALA A 126 -17.21 38.44 -14.00
CA ALA A 126 -17.42 39.26 -12.80
C ALA A 126 -16.66 40.59 -12.85
N TYR A 127 -15.50 40.63 -13.53
CA TYR A 127 -14.75 41.87 -13.80
C TYR A 127 -15.49 42.84 -14.74
N LYS A 128 -16.36 42.32 -15.63
CA LYS A 128 -17.06 43.10 -16.66
C LYS A 128 -18.46 43.60 -16.26
N ALA A 129 -18.94 43.27 -15.06
CA ALA A 129 -20.26 43.68 -14.58
C ALA A 129 -20.35 45.21 -14.36
N PRO A 130 -21.41 45.90 -14.84
CA PRO A 130 -21.54 47.35 -14.75
C PRO A 130 -21.66 47.82 -13.29
N ARG A 131 -20.71 48.68 -12.87
CA ARG A 131 -20.71 49.34 -11.55
C ARG A 131 -21.83 50.39 -11.50
N THR A 132 -23.08 49.99 -11.26
CA THR A 132 -24.17 50.94 -11.03
C THR A 132 -24.60 50.92 -9.56
N THR A 133 -24.47 52.09 -8.92
CA THR A 133 -24.93 52.50 -7.58
C THR A 133 -24.10 52.08 -6.35
N ALA A 134 -23.77 53.08 -5.53
CA ALA A 134 -22.95 52.94 -4.32
C ALA A 134 -23.64 52.17 -3.18
N LEU A 135 -24.98 52.03 -3.21
CA LEU A 135 -25.76 51.27 -2.23
C LEU A 135 -25.57 49.75 -2.34
N GLY A 136 -25.20 49.25 -3.53
CA GLY A 136 -24.95 47.82 -3.79
C GLY A 136 -23.47 47.44 -3.79
N LYS A 137 -22.55 48.37 -3.54
CA LYS A 137 -21.10 48.07 -3.49
C LYS A 137 -20.72 47.19 -2.31
N GLU A 138 -21.30 47.46 -1.14
CA GLU A 138 -21.09 46.68 0.09
C GLU A 138 -21.63 45.24 -0.10
N GLU A 139 -22.84 45.11 -0.63
CA GLU A 139 -23.48 43.80 -0.87
C GLU A 139 -22.80 43.01 -2.00
N ALA A 140 -22.45 43.67 -3.12
CA ALA A 140 -21.76 43.01 -4.23
C ALA A 140 -20.31 42.63 -3.88
N PHE A 141 -19.63 43.39 -3.02
CA PHE A 141 -18.29 43.06 -2.53
C PHE A 141 -18.33 41.85 -1.59
N GLU A 142 -19.31 41.78 -0.69
CA GLU A 142 -19.47 40.63 0.22
C GLU A 142 -19.95 39.36 -0.51
N VAL A 143 -20.83 39.48 -1.54
CA VAL A 143 -21.21 38.35 -2.41
C VAL A 143 -20.01 37.89 -3.27
N ALA A 144 -19.21 38.81 -3.81
CA ALA A 144 -17.99 38.46 -4.56
C ALA A 144 -16.91 37.83 -3.67
N LYS A 145 -16.80 38.28 -2.41
CA LYS A 145 -15.85 37.77 -1.42
C LYS A 145 -16.25 36.38 -0.92
N THR A 146 -17.52 36.15 -0.61
CA THR A 146 -18.04 34.82 -0.23
C THR A 146 -17.93 33.82 -1.38
N ALA A 147 -18.22 34.24 -2.62
CA ALA A 147 -18.02 33.43 -3.82
C ALA A 147 -16.53 33.08 -4.05
N LYS A 148 -15.62 34.06 -3.92
CA LYS A 148 -14.16 33.81 -4.02
C LYS A 148 -13.64 32.91 -2.90
N THR A 149 -14.13 33.09 -1.67
CA THR A 149 -13.70 32.26 -0.53
C THR A 149 -14.08 30.80 -0.74
N TYR A 150 -15.28 30.52 -1.29
CA TYR A 150 -15.71 29.17 -1.63
C TYR A 150 -14.95 28.58 -2.83
N SER A 151 -14.59 29.45 -3.78
CA SER A 151 -13.84 29.10 -5.00
C SER A 151 -12.41 28.64 -4.73
N TYR A 152 -11.70 29.27 -3.77
CA TYR A 152 -10.35 28.86 -3.38
C TYR A 152 -10.32 27.85 -2.23
N ALA A 153 -11.36 27.73 -1.39
CA ALA A 153 -11.39 26.76 -0.30
C ALA A 153 -11.40 25.29 -0.79
N LYS A 154 -12.02 25.01 -1.93
CA LYS A 154 -12.10 23.66 -2.51
C LYS A 154 -10.76 23.08 -2.96
N PRO A 155 -9.89 23.78 -3.73
CA PRO A 155 -8.59 23.24 -4.12
C PRO A 155 -7.66 22.99 -2.92
N PHE A 156 -7.71 23.81 -1.88
CA PHE A 156 -6.95 23.54 -0.65
C PHE A 156 -7.42 22.27 0.07
N ALA A 157 -8.74 22.01 0.14
CA ALA A 157 -9.27 20.77 0.70
C ALA A 157 -8.80 19.53 -0.10
N LEU A 158 -8.79 19.62 -1.43
CA LEU A 158 -8.30 18.52 -2.30
C LEU A 158 -6.79 18.28 -2.17
N LEU A 159 -5.98 19.34 -1.96
CA LEU A 159 -4.56 19.20 -1.67
C LEU A 159 -4.30 18.51 -0.32
N ILE A 160 -5.07 18.86 0.71
CA ILE A 160 -4.97 18.19 2.02
C ILE A 160 -5.32 16.70 1.88
N VAL A 161 -6.37 16.35 1.14
CA VAL A 161 -6.73 14.96 0.84
C VAL A 161 -5.61 14.24 0.07
N SER A 162 -5.00 14.89 -0.92
CA SER A 162 -3.88 14.33 -1.69
C SER A 162 -2.64 14.05 -0.80
N ILE A 163 -2.30 14.98 0.10
CA ILE A 163 -1.20 14.81 1.07
C ILE A 163 -1.50 13.64 2.03
N ILE A 164 -2.74 13.51 2.52
CA ILE A 164 -3.16 12.39 3.38
C ILE A 164 -3.05 11.05 2.66
N LEU A 165 -3.49 10.98 1.38
CA LEU A 165 -3.37 9.78 0.56
C LEU A 165 -1.91 9.40 0.30
N LEU A 166 -1.06 10.39 -0.01
CA LEU A 166 0.39 10.18 -0.17
C LEU A 166 1.07 9.72 1.12
N TYR A 167 0.69 10.27 2.27
CA TYR A 167 1.18 9.82 3.57
C TYR A 167 0.83 8.36 3.83
N PHE A 168 -0.41 7.96 3.55
CA PHE A 168 -0.86 6.58 3.70
C PHE A 168 -0.10 5.63 2.76
N ALA A 169 0.08 6.02 1.49
CA ALA A 169 0.87 5.27 0.52
C ALA A 169 2.34 5.13 0.97
N TYR A 170 2.95 6.21 1.46
CA TYR A 170 4.31 6.20 2.01
C TYR A 170 4.44 5.28 3.22
N ARG A 171 3.47 5.31 4.14
CA ARG A 171 3.46 4.43 5.33
C ARG A 171 3.43 2.95 4.94
N ILE A 172 2.60 2.60 3.97
CA ILE A 172 2.50 1.24 3.44
C ILE A 172 3.81 0.83 2.74
N TRP A 173 4.36 1.70 1.89
CA TRP A 173 5.64 1.45 1.22
C TRP A 173 6.81 1.29 2.20
N LYS A 174 6.86 2.09 3.27
CA LYS A 174 7.88 1.98 4.33
C LYS A 174 7.82 0.64 5.07
N LYS A 175 6.62 0.11 5.36
CA LYS A 175 6.44 -1.23 5.93
C LYS A 175 7.00 -2.31 5.00
N SER A 176 6.75 -2.17 3.69
CA SER A 176 7.27 -3.07 2.65
C SER A 176 8.80 -3.01 2.52
N ARG A 177 9.42 -1.84 2.59
CA ARG A 177 10.87 -1.75 2.42
C ARG A 177 11.65 -2.34 3.61
N ASN A 178 11.14 -2.19 4.83
CA ASN A 178 11.79 -2.72 6.02
C ASN A 178 11.81 -4.25 6.11
N TYR A 179 10.90 -4.97 5.45
CA TYR A 179 10.95 -6.44 5.46
C TYR A 179 12.13 -7.03 4.68
N LYS A 180 12.59 -6.37 3.60
CA LYS A 180 13.67 -6.91 2.73
C LYS A 180 15.03 -6.89 3.42
N CYS A 181 15.23 -5.93 4.33
CA CYS A 181 16.50 -5.69 5.00
C CYS A 181 16.50 -6.14 6.46
N TRP A 182 15.50 -6.93 6.89
CA TRP A 182 15.43 -7.37 8.28
C TRP A 182 16.63 -8.25 8.62
N ARG A 183 17.40 -7.82 9.62
CA ARG A 183 18.49 -8.56 10.24
C ARG A 183 18.03 -8.92 11.66
N PRO A 184 18.16 -10.19 12.10
CA PRO A 184 17.90 -10.52 13.49
C PRO A 184 18.87 -9.72 14.37
N LYS A 185 18.35 -9.04 15.39
CA LYS A 185 19.20 -8.47 16.43
C LYS A 185 19.68 -9.66 17.25
N ILE A 186 20.90 -10.12 16.99
CA ILE A 186 21.50 -11.23 17.73
C ILE A 186 21.82 -10.66 19.11
N GLU A 187 20.85 -10.72 20.01
CA GLU A 187 21.05 -10.40 21.41
C GLU A 187 21.95 -11.49 21.97
N GLN A 188 23.25 -11.18 22.02
CA GLN A 188 24.22 -12.02 22.71
C GLN A 188 23.90 -11.90 24.19
N SER A 189 23.02 -12.76 24.68
CA SER A 189 22.94 -13.03 26.12
C SER A 189 24.23 -13.77 26.49
N THR A 190 25.23 -12.97 26.87
CA THR A 190 26.35 -13.38 27.73
C THR A 190 25.83 -13.95 29.02
#